data_AF-A0A932WUC7-F1
#
_entry.id   AF-A0A932WUC7-F1
#
_cell.length_a   1.000
_cell.length_b   1.000
_cell.length_c   1.000
_cell.angle_alpha   90.00
_cell.angle_beta   90.00
_cell.angle_gamma   90.00
#
_symmetry.space_group_name_H-M   'P 1'
#
loop_
_entity.id
_entity.type
_entity.pdbx_description
1 polymer ?
#
loop_
_entity_poly.entity_id
_entity_poly.type
_entity_poly.pdbx_seq_one_letter_code
_entity_poly.pdbx_strand_id
1 'polypeptide(L)'
;MSNPLVHAERAAQKWGGSPEDYLPVHQFFDSTKAHVPDNRHRLILHNSFGIAVAEQVFGLAITNSDGRRVFVREIGQQHVLEDLGAIPTLGDCLRDVRVQPWMAGAHKLISDALANGRGAVVPLGDDSLDQLVDASTV
;
A
#
# COMPACT_ATOMS: atom_id res chain seq x y z
N MET A 1 -9.56 0.50 13.56
CA MET A 1 -8.49 -0.18 12.80
C MET A 1 -7.74 -1.04 13.80
N SER A 2 -7.68 -2.35 13.60
CA SER A 2 -6.97 -3.23 14.53
C SER A 2 -5.45 -2.98 14.40
N ASN A 3 -4.72 -3.12 15.50
CA ASN A 3 -3.28 -2.95 15.55
C ASN A 3 -2.58 -4.23 15.02
N PRO A 4 -1.49 -4.15 14.24
CA PRO A 4 -0.72 -5.33 13.80
C PRO A 4 -0.42 -6.33 14.92
N LEU A 5 -0.13 -5.85 16.13
CA LEU A 5 0.14 -6.71 17.28
C LEU A 5 -1.09 -7.54 17.67
N VAL A 6 -2.29 -6.98 17.63
CA VAL A 6 -3.54 -7.72 17.94
C VAL A 6 -3.79 -8.82 16.90
N HIS A 7 -3.49 -8.57 15.63
CA HIS A 7 -3.56 -9.62 14.61
C HIS A 7 -2.52 -10.72 14.87
N ALA A 8 -1.30 -10.33 15.25
CA ALA A 8 -0.23 -11.26 15.56
C ALA A 8 -0.55 -12.13 16.79
N GLU A 9 -1.15 -11.55 17.84
CA GLU A 9 -1.64 -12.29 19.00
C GLU A 9 -2.70 -13.32 18.60
N ARG A 10 -3.65 -12.95 17.74
CA ARG A 10 -4.66 -13.89 17.22
C ARG A 10 -4.05 -14.96 16.33
N ALA A 11 -3.04 -14.63 15.53
CA ALA A 11 -2.29 -15.59 14.74
C ALA A 11 -1.56 -16.60 15.64
N ALA A 12 -0.91 -16.15 16.71
CA ALA A 12 -0.29 -17.02 17.71
C ALA A 12 -1.32 -17.89 18.44
N GLN A 13 -2.49 -17.35 18.78
CA GLN A 13 -3.59 -18.15 19.34
C GLN A 13 -4.08 -19.24 18.37
N LYS A 14 -4.10 -18.95 17.07
CA LYS A 14 -4.58 -19.87 16.03
C LYS A 14 -3.56 -20.94 15.66
N TRP A 15 -2.29 -20.57 15.54
CA TRP A 15 -1.25 -21.45 15.00
C TRP A 15 -0.16 -21.87 16.01
N GLY A 16 -0.15 -21.32 17.22
CA GLY A 16 0.91 -21.52 18.21
C GLY A 16 2.07 -20.55 18.00
N GLY A 17 3.18 -20.76 18.70
CA GLY A 17 4.34 -19.87 18.70
C GLY A 17 4.08 -18.56 19.44
N SER A 18 4.84 -17.53 19.07
CA SER A 18 4.79 -16.21 19.67
C SER A 18 4.19 -15.18 18.71
N PRO A 19 3.54 -14.09 19.18
CA PRO A 19 3.08 -13.01 18.31
C PRO A 19 4.21 -12.44 17.42
N GLU A 20 5.44 -12.41 17.91
CA GLU A 20 6.62 -11.93 17.21
C GLU A 20 6.91 -12.70 15.91
N ASP A 21 6.53 -13.98 15.84
CA ASP A 21 6.67 -14.80 14.63
C ASP A 21 5.80 -14.28 13.45
N TYR A 22 4.66 -13.68 13.77
CA TYR A 22 3.64 -13.25 12.79
C TYR A 22 3.62 -11.74 12.56
N LEU A 23 4.12 -10.98 13.53
CA LEU A 23 4.09 -9.51 13.52
C LEU A 23 4.66 -8.90 12.23
N PRO A 24 5.80 -9.38 11.65
CA PRO A 24 6.33 -8.81 10.42
C PRO A 24 5.34 -8.86 9.25
N VAL A 25 4.58 -9.95 9.13
CA VAL A 25 3.58 -10.10 8.07
C VAL A 25 2.43 -9.13 8.27
N HIS A 26 1.92 -8.98 9.49
CA HIS A 26 0.83 -8.04 9.79
C HIS A 26 1.27 -6.57 9.65
N GLN A 27 2.50 -6.24 10.04
CA GLN A 27 3.09 -4.91 9.81
C GLN A 27 3.22 -4.61 8.32
N PHE A 28 3.54 -5.60 7.48
CA PHE A 28 3.61 -5.41 6.05
C PHE A 28 2.27 -4.97 5.46
N PHE A 29 1.15 -5.63 5.80
CA PHE A 29 -0.17 -5.22 5.30
C PHE A 29 -0.54 -3.79 5.70
N ASP A 30 -0.11 -3.37 6.89
CA ASP A 30 -0.36 -2.05 7.44
C ASP A 30 0.67 -0.98 7.07
N SER A 31 1.78 -1.34 6.43
CA SER A 31 2.90 -0.45 6.11
C SER A 31 2.47 0.81 5.33
N THR A 32 1.44 0.67 4.50
CA THR A 32 0.87 1.74 3.68
C THR A 32 0.21 2.86 4.48
N LYS A 33 -0.13 2.64 5.75
CA LYS A 33 -0.64 3.68 6.66
C LYS A 33 0.33 4.85 6.83
N ALA A 34 1.64 4.60 6.67
CA ALA A 34 2.67 5.65 6.73
C ALA A 34 2.55 6.68 5.60
N HIS A 35 1.92 6.32 4.48
CA HIS A 35 1.74 7.19 3.32
C HIS A 35 0.29 7.64 3.13
N VAL A 36 -0.67 6.84 3.57
CA VAL A 36 -2.11 7.14 3.52
C VAL A 36 -2.73 6.83 4.88
N PRO A 37 -2.82 7.78 5.82
CA PRO A 37 -3.22 7.52 7.21
C PRO A 37 -4.75 7.45 7.40
N ASP A 38 -5.48 6.88 6.44
CA ASP A 38 -6.91 6.63 6.50
C ASP A 38 -7.27 5.31 5.80
N ASN A 39 -8.53 4.88 5.87
CA ASN A 39 -8.98 3.58 5.37
C ASN A 39 -8.64 3.30 3.89
N ARG A 40 -8.31 4.31 3.07
CA ARG A 40 -7.88 4.11 1.67
C ARG A 40 -6.56 3.35 1.57
N HIS A 41 -5.72 3.34 2.61
CA HIS A 41 -4.49 2.54 2.64
C HIS A 41 -4.75 1.05 2.36
N ARG A 42 -5.92 0.55 2.80
CA ARG A 42 -6.36 -0.83 2.62
C ARG A 42 -6.49 -1.21 1.15
N LEU A 43 -6.75 -0.25 0.27
CA LEU A 43 -6.86 -0.51 -1.18
C LEU A 43 -5.55 -1.01 -1.80
N ILE A 44 -4.40 -0.79 -1.15
CA ILE A 44 -3.09 -1.18 -1.66
C ILE A 44 -2.80 -2.66 -1.35
N LEU A 45 -2.78 -3.04 -0.07
CA LEU A 45 -2.37 -4.39 0.36
C LEU A 45 -3.50 -5.28 0.92
N HIS A 46 -4.67 -4.76 1.28
CA HIS A 46 -5.75 -5.57 1.87
C HIS A 46 -6.67 -6.18 0.82
N ASN A 47 -6.08 -6.86 -0.16
CA ASN A 47 -6.79 -7.50 -1.27
C ASN A 47 -6.01 -8.74 -1.73
N SER A 48 -6.57 -9.50 -2.68
CA SER A 48 -5.93 -10.72 -3.19
C SER A 48 -4.53 -10.50 -3.77
N PHE A 49 -4.26 -9.34 -4.37
CA PHE A 49 -2.93 -8.98 -4.88
C PHE A 49 -1.94 -8.75 -3.72
N GLY A 50 -2.32 -7.98 -2.70
CA GLY A 50 -1.45 -7.77 -1.53
C GLY A 50 -1.09 -9.06 -0.80
N ILE A 51 -2.00 -10.03 -0.72
CA ILE A 51 -1.71 -11.37 -0.19
C ILE A 51 -0.65 -12.10 -1.05
N ALA A 52 -0.76 -12.02 -2.37
CA ALA A 52 0.25 -12.60 -3.27
C ALA A 52 1.61 -11.89 -3.16
N VAL A 53 1.62 -10.58 -2.94
CA VAL A 53 2.86 -9.82 -2.68
C VAL A 53 3.49 -10.24 -1.34
N ALA A 54 2.69 -10.49 -0.30
CA ALA A 54 3.21 -10.97 0.97
C ALA A 54 4.00 -12.28 0.82
N GLU A 55 3.53 -13.22 0.00
CA GLU A 55 4.27 -14.46 -0.28
C GLU A 55 5.59 -14.22 -1.03
N GLN A 56 5.68 -13.17 -1.85
CA GLN A 56 6.94 -12.78 -2.50
C GLN A 56 7.94 -12.19 -1.50
N VAL A 57 7.44 -11.48 -0.48
CA VAL A 57 8.27 -10.82 0.55
C VAL A 57 8.75 -11.81 1.61
N PHE A 58 7.87 -12.65 2.12
CA PHE A 58 8.16 -13.54 3.27
C PHE A 58 8.37 -15.01 2.86
N GLY A 59 8.21 -15.33 1.59
CA GLY A 59 8.22 -16.70 1.08
C GLY A 59 6.85 -17.39 1.23
N LEU A 60 6.78 -18.65 0.80
CA LEU A 60 5.52 -19.41 0.82
C LEU A 60 5.01 -19.68 2.25
N ALA A 61 5.92 -19.89 3.18
CA ALA A 61 5.61 -20.22 4.56
C ALA A 61 6.72 -19.77 5.50
N ILE A 62 6.34 -19.41 6.73
CA ILE A 62 7.25 -19.22 7.85
C ILE A 62 7.26 -20.47 8.73
N THR A 63 8.31 -20.64 9.51
CA THR A 63 8.34 -21.59 10.63
C THR A 63 8.34 -20.77 11.91
N ASN A 64 7.31 -20.94 12.75
CA ASN A 64 7.19 -20.21 14.01
C ASN A 64 8.12 -20.78 15.09
N SER A 65 8.16 -20.13 16.26
CA SER A 65 9.01 -20.54 17.39
C SER A 65 8.72 -21.94 17.94
N ASP A 66 7.51 -22.47 17.73
CA ASP A 66 7.10 -23.82 18.12
C ASP A 66 7.46 -24.88 17.06
N GLY A 67 8.19 -24.50 16.00
CA GLY A 67 8.59 -25.37 14.91
C GLY A 67 7.45 -25.70 13.93
N ARG A 68 6.31 -25.00 14.03
CA ARG A 68 5.18 -25.18 13.11
C ARG A 68 5.40 -24.35 11.86
N ARG A 69 5.20 -25.00 10.70
CA ARG A 69 5.18 -24.34 9.41
C ARG A 69 3.80 -23.77 9.10
N VAL A 70 3.72 -22.46 8.82
CA VAL A 70 2.46 -21.73 8.56
C VAL A 70 2.59 -20.99 7.23
N PHE A 71 1.61 -21.11 6.34
CA PHE A 71 1.67 -20.46 5.03
C PHE A 71 1.44 -18.95 5.15
N VAL A 72 2.26 -18.15 4.50
CA VAL A 72 2.15 -16.68 4.51
C VAL A 72 0.80 -16.23 3.93
N ARG A 73 0.31 -16.95 2.91
CA ARG A 73 -1.04 -16.73 2.37
C ARG A 73 -2.12 -16.83 3.44
N GLU A 74 -2.05 -17.80 4.36
CA GLU A 74 -3.06 -17.97 5.41
C GLU A 74 -3.02 -16.83 6.44
N ILE A 75 -1.82 -16.37 6.79
CA ILE A 75 -1.61 -15.22 7.68
C ILE A 75 -2.19 -13.95 7.03
N GLY A 76 -1.92 -13.74 5.74
CA GLY A 76 -2.46 -12.62 4.98
C GLY A 76 -3.98 -12.67 4.83
N GLN A 77 -4.55 -13.86 4.54
CA GLN A 77 -6.00 -14.04 4.51
C GLN A 77 -6.65 -13.73 5.86
N GLN A 78 -6.06 -14.21 6.96
CA GLN A 78 -6.55 -13.86 8.30
C GLN A 78 -6.55 -12.35 8.51
N HIS A 79 -5.43 -11.68 8.25
CA HIS A 79 -5.32 -10.23 8.45
C HIS A 79 -6.43 -9.47 7.69
N VAL A 80 -6.58 -9.76 6.39
CA VAL A 80 -7.56 -9.09 5.53
C VAL A 80 -9.00 -9.40 5.98
N LEU A 81 -9.30 -10.65 6.34
CA LEU A 81 -10.62 -11.04 6.82
C LEU A 81 -10.99 -10.39 8.15
N GLU A 82 -10.04 -10.27 9.08
CA GLU A 82 -10.29 -9.60 10.36
C GLU A 82 -10.56 -8.10 10.20
N ASP A 83 -9.95 -7.47 9.18
CA ASP A 83 -10.06 -6.03 8.96
C ASP A 83 -11.23 -5.61 8.05
N LEU A 84 -11.61 -6.47 7.10
CA LEU A 84 -12.62 -6.17 6.07
C LEU A 84 -13.83 -7.13 6.06
N GLY A 85 -13.75 -8.30 6.70
CA GLY A 85 -14.78 -9.34 6.64
C GLY A 85 -14.86 -10.11 5.31
N ALA A 86 -14.10 -9.70 4.30
CA ALA A 86 -13.99 -10.35 3.00
C ALA A 86 -12.61 -10.07 2.38
N ILE A 87 -12.22 -10.84 1.36
CA ILE A 87 -10.99 -10.60 0.60
C ILE A 87 -11.39 -10.03 -0.76
N PRO A 88 -11.29 -8.70 -0.98
CA PRO A 88 -11.57 -8.11 -2.28
C PRO A 88 -10.48 -8.49 -3.29
N THR A 89 -10.84 -8.48 -4.57
CA THR A 89 -9.83 -8.49 -5.64
C THR A 89 -9.24 -7.09 -5.83
N LEU A 90 -8.08 -6.98 -6.48
CA LEU A 90 -7.55 -5.67 -6.88
C LEU A 90 -8.51 -4.93 -7.82
N GLY A 91 -9.25 -5.67 -8.67
CA GLY A 91 -10.28 -5.10 -9.53
C GLY A 91 -11.43 -4.47 -8.74
N ASP A 92 -11.87 -5.11 -7.64
CA ASP A 92 -12.88 -4.54 -6.74
C ASP A 92 -12.41 -3.24 -6.09
N CYS A 93 -11.14 -3.19 -5.66
CA CYS A 93 -10.55 -2.00 -5.06
C CYS A 93 -10.44 -0.82 -6.05
N LEU A 94 -10.25 -1.10 -7.33
CA LEU A 94 -10.05 -0.08 -8.37
C LEU A 94 -11.31 0.28 -9.15
N ARG A 95 -12.44 -0.38 -8.87
CA ARG A 95 -13.69 -0.30 -9.65
C ARG A 95 -14.15 1.14 -9.93
N ASP A 96 -14.08 2.00 -8.91
CA ASP A 96 -14.57 3.39 -8.98
C ASP A 96 -13.44 4.43 -9.12
N VAL A 97 -12.19 3.97 -9.35
CA VAL A 97 -11.05 4.87 -9.51
C VAL A 97 -11.11 5.52 -10.89
N ARG A 98 -11.30 6.85 -10.90
CA ARG A 98 -11.24 7.64 -12.14
C ARG A 98 -9.80 7.80 -12.60
N VAL A 99 -9.49 7.28 -13.79
CA VAL A 99 -8.19 7.48 -14.44
C VAL A 99 -7.93 8.97 -14.62
N GLN A 100 -6.81 9.45 -14.07
CA GLN A 100 -6.38 10.85 -14.16
C GLN A 100 -5.40 11.04 -15.32
N PRO A 101 -5.28 12.26 -15.89
CA PRO A 101 -4.42 12.50 -17.03
C PRO A 101 -2.95 12.09 -16.82
N TRP A 102 -2.41 12.22 -15.61
CA TRP A 102 -1.05 11.79 -15.27
C TRP A 102 -0.82 10.27 -15.34
N MET A 103 -1.89 9.46 -15.25
CA MET A 103 -1.81 7.99 -15.34
C MET A 103 -1.70 7.49 -16.79
N ALA A 104 -2.02 8.33 -17.78
CA ALA A 104 -2.08 7.96 -19.20
C ALA A 104 -0.72 8.01 -19.91
N GLY A 105 0.35 8.40 -19.21
CA GLY A 105 1.68 8.62 -19.75
C GLY A 105 1.79 9.92 -20.58
N ALA A 106 2.99 10.47 -20.65
CA ALA A 106 3.26 11.76 -21.30
C ALA A 106 2.76 11.85 -22.76
N HIS A 107 2.70 10.72 -23.47
CA HIS A 107 2.38 10.67 -24.89
C HIS A 107 0.92 11.06 -25.21
N LYS A 108 -0.03 10.79 -24.31
CA LYS A 108 -1.45 11.18 -24.49
C LYS A 108 -1.68 12.64 -24.13
N LEU A 109 -1.03 13.13 -23.07
CA LEU A 109 -1.10 14.53 -22.64
C LEU A 109 -0.61 15.49 -23.74
N ILE A 110 0.50 15.14 -24.40
CA ILE A 110 1.05 15.93 -25.51
C ILE A 110 0.10 15.92 -26.71
N SER A 111 -0.47 14.77 -27.07
CA SER A 111 -1.41 14.66 -28.19
C SER A 111 -2.69 15.48 -27.97
N ASP A 112 -3.26 15.45 -26.76
CA ASP A 112 -4.48 16.19 -26.43
C ASP A 112 -4.25 17.70 -26.28
N ALA A 113 -3.10 18.13 -25.77
CA ALA A 113 -2.73 19.54 -25.69
C ALA A 113 -2.47 20.15 -27.08
N LEU A 114 -1.81 19.40 -27.97
CA LEU A 114 -1.56 19.81 -29.36
C LEU A 114 -2.85 19.83 -30.18
N ALA A 115 -3.78 18.88 -29.97
CA ALA A 115 -5.05 18.81 -30.67
C ALA A 115 -6.06 19.91 -30.25
N ASN A 116 -6.02 20.36 -29.00
CA ASN A 116 -6.97 21.33 -28.45
C ASN A 116 -6.47 22.79 -28.42
N GLY A 117 -5.32 23.09 -29.02
CA GLY A 117 -4.79 24.45 -29.16
C GLY A 117 -4.44 25.16 -27.85
N ARG A 118 -4.44 24.46 -26.71
CA ARG A 118 -4.04 24.99 -25.41
C ARG A 118 -2.56 24.67 -25.18
N GLY A 119 -1.71 25.42 -25.86
CA GLY A 119 -0.27 25.39 -25.64
C GLY A 119 0.08 25.95 -24.26
N ALA A 120 0.37 25.06 -23.32
CA ALA A 120 1.42 25.18 -22.29
C ALA A 120 1.25 24.01 -21.32
N VAL A 121 1.95 22.90 -21.56
CA VAL A 121 2.26 21.97 -20.49
C VAL A 121 3.43 22.59 -19.75
N VAL A 122 3.16 23.24 -18.60
CA VAL A 122 4.24 23.64 -17.69
C VAL A 122 4.82 22.34 -17.12
N PRO A 123 6.10 22.01 -17.40
CA PRO A 123 6.70 20.87 -16.73
C PRO A 123 6.76 21.20 -15.24
N LEU A 124 6.38 20.26 -14.38
CA LEU A 124 6.65 20.34 -12.95
C LEU A 124 8.18 20.27 -12.77
N GLY A 125 8.83 21.43 -12.82
CA GLY A 125 10.24 21.63 -12.56
C GLY A 125 10.42 22.63 -11.42
N ASP A 126 10.90 22.13 -10.29
CA ASP A 126 11.87 22.79 -9.40
C ASP A 126 11.67 24.27 -9.05
N ASP A 127 10.53 24.65 -8.46
CA ASP A 127 10.39 25.95 -7.79
C ASP A 127 10.43 25.78 -6.27
N SER A 128 11.59 25.37 -5.74
CA SER A 128 11.98 25.74 -4.39
C SER A 128 13.49 25.58 -4.25
N LEU A 129 14.27 26.67 -4.42
CA LEU A 129 15.45 26.97 -3.60
C LEU A 129 16.13 28.33 -3.85
N ASP A 130 15.69 29.18 -4.80
CA ASP A 130 16.43 30.44 -5.12
C ASP A 130 15.70 31.78 -4.90
N GLN A 131 14.63 31.84 -4.09
CA GLN A 131 13.96 33.13 -3.77
C GLN A 131 13.67 33.36 -2.29
N LEU A 132 14.70 33.29 -1.45
CA LEU A 132 14.80 33.92 -0.11
C LEU A 132 16.31 34.15 0.07
N VAL A 133 16.92 35.32 -0.03
CA VAL A 133 16.67 36.58 0.70
C VAL A 133 17.57 37.66 0.07
N ASP A 134 17.00 38.73 -0.47
CA ASP A 134 17.68 40.03 -0.51
C ASP A 134 16.65 41.11 -0.14
N ALA A 135 16.74 41.62 1.09
CA ALA A 135 16.14 42.88 1.53
C ALA A 135 16.59 43.23 2.96
N SER A 136 17.85 43.65 3.11
CA SER A 136 18.20 44.62 4.16
C SER A 136 19.60 45.22 3.91
N THR A 137 19.65 46.24 3.04
CA THR A 137 20.66 47.31 3.16
C THR A 137 19.94 48.65 3.06
N VAL A 138 19.60 49.20 4.23
CA VAL A 138 19.62 50.63 4.54
C VAL A 138 20.58 50.79 5.69
#